data_AF-A0A7Y2JRB9-F1
#
_entry.id   AF-A0A7Y2JRB9-F1
#
_cell.length_a   1.000
_cell.length_b   1.000
_cell.length_c   1.000
_cell.angle_alpha   90.00
_cell.angle_beta   90.00
_cell.angle_gamma   90.00
#
_symmetry.space_group_name_H-M   'P 1'
#
loop_
_entity.id
_entity.type
_entity.pdbx_description
1 polymer ?
#
loop_
_entity_poly.entity_id
_entity_poly.type
_entity_poly.pdbx_seq_one_letter_code
_entity_poly.pdbx_strand_id
1 'polypeptide(L)'
;MTPAPAPAPTPTTESVRPPKKVLGIWMCTALVVGNMIGSGIFLLPASLASYGSISMFGWLFTSVGAIMVALVFARLARMIPRAGGPYTYSRQGFGDFIGFLIAWGYWISLMSGNAAIAVAMVSYAGVFWPALSSSPGVAAAVAAGAVWALTIVNVMGVKLAGRVQVATTVLKLIPLILVATLGYA
;
A
#
# COMPACT_ATOMS: atom_id res chain seq x y z
N MET A 1 -11.98 3.55 66.60
CA MET A 1 -11.84 4.50 65.47
C MET A 1 -10.72 3.97 64.59
N THR A 2 -11.06 3.29 63.49
CA THR A 2 -10.08 2.77 62.54
C THR A 2 -9.51 3.92 61.71
N PRO A 3 -8.19 3.97 61.44
CA PRO A 3 -7.61 5.02 60.60
C PRO A 3 -8.21 4.97 59.19
N ALA A 4 -8.47 6.14 58.61
CA ALA A 4 -8.93 6.24 57.23
C ALA A 4 -7.93 5.58 56.26
N PRO A 5 -8.40 4.87 55.22
CA PRO A 5 -7.53 4.25 54.24
C PRO A 5 -6.68 5.29 53.53
N ALA A 6 -5.40 4.97 53.33
CA ALA A 6 -4.44 5.87 52.69
C ALA A 6 -4.92 6.25 51.27
N PRO A 7 -4.75 7.53 50.85
CA PRO A 7 -5.15 7.97 49.53
C PRO A 7 -4.40 7.20 48.44
N ALA A 8 -5.11 6.80 47.39
CA ALA A 8 -4.54 6.08 46.26
C ALA A 8 -3.39 6.86 45.61
N PRO A 9 -2.31 6.19 45.18
CA PRO A 9 -1.18 6.85 44.54
C PRO A 9 -1.67 7.59 43.27
N THR A 10 -1.31 8.87 43.20
CA THR A 10 -1.62 9.73 42.05
C THR A 10 -0.99 9.12 40.80
N PRO A 11 -1.74 8.93 39.69
CA PRO A 11 -1.16 8.39 38.47
C PRO A 11 -0.04 9.31 38.02
N THR A 12 1.19 8.80 38.06
CA THR A 12 2.33 9.49 37.48
C THR A 12 2.01 9.71 36.01
N THR A 13 1.97 10.96 35.59
CA THR A 13 1.89 11.34 34.17
C THR A 13 3.15 10.82 33.49
N GLU A 14 3.13 9.56 33.05
CA GLU A 14 4.07 9.06 32.06
C GLU A 14 3.99 10.01 30.88
N SER A 15 5.05 10.78 30.67
CA SER A 15 5.15 11.67 29.52
C SER A 15 5.10 10.78 28.27
N VAL A 16 3.94 10.68 27.64
CA VAL A 16 3.78 9.99 26.36
C VAL A 16 4.61 10.78 25.34
N ARG A 17 5.87 10.37 25.15
CA ARG A 17 6.75 11.01 24.16
C ARG A 17 6.08 10.86 22.80
N PRO A 18 5.98 11.93 22.00
CA PRO A 18 5.40 11.82 20.68
C PRO A 18 6.18 10.76 19.88
N PRO A 19 5.50 9.86 19.16
CA PRO A 19 6.17 8.82 18.40
C PRO A 19 7.17 9.45 17.44
N LYS A 20 8.42 8.96 17.48
CA LYS A 20 9.50 9.47 16.64
C LYS A 20 9.09 9.28 15.19
N LYS A 21 9.01 10.36 14.41
CA LYS A 21 8.73 10.29 12.96
C LYS A 21 9.87 9.56 12.26
N VAL A 22 9.68 8.27 12.00
CA VAL A 22 10.73 7.41 11.42
C VAL A 22 10.83 7.56 9.90
N LEU A 23 9.76 8.04 9.25
CA LEU A 23 9.66 8.24 7.80
C LEU A 23 9.46 9.74 7.48
N GLY A 24 10.24 10.26 6.54
CA GLY A 24 10.08 11.61 6.00
C GLY A 24 9.05 11.68 4.88
N ILE A 25 8.68 12.89 4.45
CA ILE A 25 7.65 13.12 3.41
C ILE A 25 7.96 12.37 2.11
N TRP A 26 9.20 12.41 1.63
CA TRP A 26 9.61 11.73 0.41
C TRP A 26 9.46 10.21 0.47
N MET A 27 9.77 9.61 1.63
CA MET A 27 9.58 8.17 1.83
C MET A 27 8.09 7.83 1.88
N CYS A 28 7.26 8.64 2.55
CA CYS A 28 5.82 8.46 2.56
C CYS A 28 5.21 8.58 1.16
N THR A 29 5.62 9.59 0.38
CA THR A 29 5.17 9.77 -1.00
C THR A 29 5.61 8.60 -1.88
N ALA A 30 6.87 8.16 -1.80
CA ALA A 30 7.35 7.01 -2.55
C ALA A 30 6.62 5.71 -2.15
N LEU A 31 6.26 5.53 -0.87
CA LEU A 31 5.42 4.42 -0.42
C LEU A 31 4.05 4.43 -1.09
N VAL A 32 3.37 5.57 -1.09
CA VAL A 32 2.07 5.70 -1.74
C VAL A 32 2.19 5.49 -3.25
N VAL A 33 3.09 6.21 -3.92
CA VAL A 33 3.30 6.09 -5.37
C VAL A 33 3.68 4.68 -5.77
N GLY A 34 4.63 4.05 -5.07
CA GLY A 34 5.06 2.69 -5.36
C GLY A 34 3.98 1.62 -5.13
N ASN A 35 3.04 1.86 -4.21
CA ASN A 35 1.86 1.02 -4.01
C ASN A 35 0.78 1.23 -5.07
N MET A 36 0.66 2.44 -5.64
CA MET A 36 -0.28 2.72 -6.73
C MET A 36 0.23 2.20 -8.08
N ILE A 37 1.55 2.25 -8.32
CA ILE A 37 2.16 1.75 -9.56
C ILE A 37 2.28 0.22 -9.49
N GLY A 38 1.26 -0.46 -10.00
CA GLY A 38 1.22 -1.92 -10.18
C GLY A 38 1.30 -2.36 -11.64
N SER A 39 0.87 -3.59 -11.91
CA SER A 39 0.71 -4.15 -13.27
C SER A 39 -0.27 -3.34 -14.13
N GLY A 40 -1.27 -2.72 -13.50
CA GLY A 40 -2.33 -1.98 -14.17
C GLY A 40 -1.82 -0.90 -15.11
N ILE A 41 -0.84 -0.08 -14.73
CA ILE A 41 -0.36 1.03 -15.58
C ILE A 41 0.30 0.55 -16.88
N PHE A 42 0.83 -0.67 -16.88
CA PHE A 42 1.47 -1.27 -18.06
C PHE A 42 0.47 -2.01 -18.95
N LEU A 43 -0.62 -2.55 -18.39
CA LEU A 43 -1.65 -3.28 -19.17
C LEU A 43 -2.81 -2.38 -19.64
N LEU A 44 -3.26 -1.46 -18.78
CA LEU A 44 -4.45 -0.65 -19.03
C LEU A 44 -4.37 0.14 -20.34
N PRO A 45 -3.24 0.79 -20.71
CA PRO A 45 -3.15 1.48 -21.99
C PRO A 45 -3.40 0.54 -23.18
N ALA A 46 -2.80 -0.67 -23.16
CA ALA A 46 -2.99 -1.65 -24.22
C ALA A 46 -4.43 -2.17 -24.29
N SER A 47 -5.06 -2.45 -23.13
CA SER A 47 -6.46 -2.88 -23.06
C SER A 47 -7.45 -1.78 -23.46
N LEU A 48 -7.10 -0.52 -23.23
CA LEU A 48 -7.94 0.64 -23.55
C LEU A 48 -7.73 1.18 -24.97
N ALA A 49 -6.62 0.81 -25.63
CA ALA A 49 -6.31 1.25 -26.99
C ALA A 49 -7.41 0.89 -27.99
N SER A 50 -8.11 -0.24 -27.79
CA SER A 50 -9.24 -0.68 -28.61
C SER A 50 -10.43 0.29 -28.58
N TYR A 51 -10.57 1.09 -27.52
CA TYR A 51 -11.61 2.10 -27.40
C TYR A 51 -11.18 3.46 -27.96
N GLY A 52 -9.91 3.63 -28.35
CA GLY A 52 -9.39 4.87 -28.91
C GLY A 52 -9.41 6.04 -27.90
N SER A 53 -9.61 7.26 -28.40
CA SER A 53 -9.53 8.50 -27.61
C SER A 53 -10.60 8.62 -26.53
N ILE A 54 -11.72 7.88 -26.61
CA ILE A 54 -12.77 7.91 -25.58
C ILE A 54 -12.24 7.43 -24.22
N SER A 55 -11.23 6.55 -24.22
CA SER A 55 -10.59 6.04 -23.01
C SER A 55 -9.95 7.14 -22.16
N MET A 56 -9.59 8.28 -22.76
CA MET A 56 -9.04 9.43 -22.05
C MET A 56 -10.03 10.04 -21.06
N PHE A 57 -11.33 10.05 -21.40
CA PHE A 57 -12.37 10.52 -20.47
C PHE A 57 -12.52 9.57 -19.28
N GLY A 58 -12.38 8.26 -19.51
CA GLY A 58 -12.36 7.27 -18.42
C GLY A 58 -11.18 7.48 -17.47
N TRP A 59 -9.99 7.75 -18.02
CA TRP A 59 -8.81 8.11 -17.22
C TRP A 59 -9.01 9.40 -16.42
N LEU A 60 -9.57 10.44 -17.04
CA LEU A 60 -9.82 11.70 -16.36
C LEU A 60 -10.83 11.51 -15.22
N PHE A 61 -11.95 10.83 -15.49
CA PHE A 61 -12.99 10.58 -14.50
C PHE A 61 -12.46 9.77 -13.30
N THR A 62 -11.71 8.70 -13.56
CA THR A 62 -11.12 7.88 -12.49
C THR A 62 -10.04 8.64 -11.71
N SER A 63 -9.24 9.48 -12.37
CA SER A 63 -8.23 10.32 -11.71
C SER A 63 -8.87 11.36 -10.78
N VAL A 64 -9.94 12.01 -11.21
CA VAL A 64 -10.70 12.95 -10.37
C VAL A 64 -11.26 12.23 -9.14
N GLY A 65 -11.87 11.05 -9.34
CA GLY A 65 -12.37 10.22 -8.23
C GLY A 65 -11.27 9.85 -7.23
N ALA A 66 -10.10 9.43 -7.72
CA ALA A 66 -8.96 9.10 -6.88
C ALA A 66 -8.46 10.30 -6.06
N ILE A 67 -8.41 11.51 -6.65
CA ILE A 67 -8.06 12.74 -5.96
C ILE A 67 -9.06 13.05 -4.85
N MET A 68 -10.37 12.92 -5.11
CA MET A 68 -11.40 13.15 -4.09
C MET A 68 -11.22 12.22 -2.89
N VAL A 69 -10.98 10.93 -3.13
CA VAL A 69 -10.70 9.95 -2.08
C VAL A 69 -9.43 10.30 -1.31
N ALA A 70 -8.36 10.69 -2.00
CA ALA A 70 -7.10 11.11 -1.38
C ALA A 70 -7.28 12.33 -0.46
N LEU A 71 -8.09 13.31 -0.87
CA LEU A 71 -8.41 14.50 -0.06
C LEU A 71 -9.22 14.15 1.19
N VAL A 72 -10.16 13.20 1.09
CA VAL A 72 -10.90 12.68 2.26
C VAL A 72 -9.92 12.05 3.26
N PHE A 73 -9.02 11.17 2.80
CA PHE A 73 -8.01 10.57 3.66
C PHE A 73 -7.05 11.61 4.26
N ALA A 74 -6.65 12.62 3.50
CA ALA A 74 -5.80 13.71 3.98
C ALA A 74 -6.50 14.56 5.07
N ARG A 75 -7.82 14.76 4.96
CA ARG A 75 -8.61 15.44 6.00
C ARG A 75 -8.74 14.57 7.25
N LEU A 76 -9.06 13.28 7.10
CA LEU A 76 -9.17 12.33 8.21
C LEU A 76 -7.85 12.15 8.95
N ALA A 77 -6.72 12.06 8.24
CA ALA A 77 -5.40 11.95 8.85
C ALA A 77 -5.01 13.17 9.71
N ARG A 78 -5.51 14.36 9.36
CA ARG A 78 -5.33 15.59 10.15
C ARG A 78 -6.27 15.64 11.35
N MET A 79 -7.51 15.19 11.20
CA MET A 79 -8.50 15.15 12.28
C MET A 79 -8.18 14.07 13.32
N ILE A 80 -7.64 12.94 12.88
CA ILE A 80 -7.37 11.76 13.69
C ILE A 80 -5.89 11.38 13.53
N PRO A 81 -4.96 12.05 14.23
CA PRO A 81 -3.51 11.81 14.12
C PRO A 81 -3.08 10.57 14.94
N ARG A 82 -3.79 9.46 14.77
CA ARG A 82 -3.50 8.17 15.40
C ARG A 82 -3.11 7.14 14.34
N ALA A 83 -2.20 6.24 14.69
CA ALA A 83 -1.88 5.10 13.84
C ALA A 83 -3.13 4.21 13.64
N GLY A 84 -3.20 3.53 12.49
CA GLY A 84 -4.24 2.53 12.18
C GLY A 84 -5.14 2.84 10.99
N GLY A 85 -4.98 4.00 10.33
CA GLY A 85 -5.51 4.23 8.99
C GLY A 85 -7.04 4.08 8.86
N PRO A 86 -7.55 3.44 7.78
CA PRO A 86 -8.99 3.33 7.52
C PRO A 86 -9.80 2.71 8.67
N TYR A 87 -9.21 1.74 9.38
CA TYR A 87 -9.82 1.14 10.58
C TYR A 87 -10.07 2.19 11.66
N THR A 88 -9.03 2.95 12.03
CA THR A 88 -9.12 3.95 13.10
C THR A 88 -10.13 5.04 12.77
N TYR A 89 -10.21 5.45 11.50
CA TYR A 89 -11.18 6.46 11.05
C TYR A 89 -12.61 5.93 11.14
N SER A 90 -12.85 4.71 10.64
CA SER A 90 -14.18 4.10 10.61
C SER A 90 -14.68 3.78 12.01
N ARG A 91 -13.80 3.27 12.88
CA ARG A 91 -14.13 2.99 14.28
C ARG A 91 -14.53 4.25 15.05
N GLN A 92 -13.84 5.36 14.84
CA GLN A 92 -14.18 6.63 15.51
C GLN A 92 -15.47 7.26 14.99
N GLY A 93 -15.75 7.12 13.68
CA GLY A 93 -16.96 7.68 13.09
C GLY A 93 -18.22 6.85 13.33
N PHE A 94 -18.09 5.52 13.38
CA PHE A 94 -19.23 4.59 13.30
C PHE A 94 -19.26 3.52 14.39
N GLY A 95 -18.33 3.56 15.34
CA GLY A 95 -18.27 2.63 16.46
C GLY A 95 -17.54 1.31 16.17
N ASP A 96 -17.50 0.44 17.18
CA ASP A 96 -16.64 -0.74 17.19
C ASP A 96 -17.04 -1.80 16.16
N PHE A 97 -18.34 -1.98 15.88
CA PHE A 97 -18.81 -3.00 14.92
C PHE A 97 -18.37 -2.68 13.49
N ILE A 98 -18.58 -1.45 13.02
CA ILE A 98 -18.13 -1.02 11.69
C ILE A 98 -16.60 -0.98 11.64
N GLY A 99 -15.94 -0.55 12.72
CA GLY A 99 -14.49 -0.68 12.86
C GLY A 99 -14.02 -2.11 12.63
N PHE A 100 -14.64 -3.09 13.29
CA PHE A 100 -14.30 -4.51 13.15
C PHE A 100 -14.46 -5.01 11.72
N LEU A 101 -15.59 -4.71 11.06
CA LEU A 101 -15.83 -5.10 9.67
C LEU A 101 -14.77 -4.52 8.72
N ILE A 102 -14.43 -3.23 8.88
CA ILE A 102 -13.40 -2.58 8.07
C ILE A 102 -12.02 -3.18 8.35
N ALA A 103 -11.68 -3.50 9.60
CA ALA A 103 -10.41 -4.16 9.93
C ALA A 103 -10.28 -5.51 9.21
N TRP A 104 -11.31 -6.35 9.30
CA TRP A 104 -11.32 -7.67 8.67
C TRP A 104 -11.31 -7.59 7.15
N GLY A 105 -12.19 -6.76 6.57
CA GLY A 105 -12.25 -6.57 5.12
C GLY A 105 -10.94 -6.03 4.56
N TYR A 106 -10.33 -5.06 5.24
CA TYR A 106 -9.04 -4.51 4.84
C TYR A 106 -7.92 -5.56 4.94
N TRP A 107 -7.89 -6.35 6.01
CA TRP A 107 -6.88 -7.39 6.20
C TRP A 107 -6.95 -8.48 5.11
N ILE A 108 -8.16 -8.97 4.81
CA ILE A 108 -8.37 -9.95 3.73
C ILE A 108 -7.97 -9.35 2.38
N SER A 109 -8.37 -8.10 2.11
CA SER A 109 -8.03 -7.40 0.86
C SER A 109 -6.52 -7.28 0.67
N LEU A 110 -5.77 -7.00 1.73
CA LEU A 110 -4.30 -6.95 1.67
C LEU A 110 -3.69 -8.32 1.37
N MET A 111 -4.22 -9.40 1.95
CA MET A 111 -3.74 -10.75 1.67
C MET A 111 -3.99 -11.16 0.21
N SER A 112 -5.22 -10.94 -0.27
CA SER A 112 -5.57 -11.21 -1.67
C SER A 112 -4.78 -10.34 -2.65
N GLY A 113 -4.56 -9.06 -2.31
CA GLY A 113 -3.76 -8.13 -3.11
C GLY A 113 -2.31 -8.57 -3.23
N ASN A 114 -1.67 -8.97 -2.13
CA ASN A 114 -0.30 -9.48 -2.15
C ASN A 114 -0.17 -10.76 -2.99
N ALA A 115 -1.14 -11.68 -2.89
CA ALA A 115 -1.17 -12.88 -3.71
C ALA A 115 -1.30 -12.54 -5.21
N ALA A 116 -2.22 -11.64 -5.57
CA ALA A 116 -2.40 -11.19 -6.95
C ALA A 116 -1.13 -10.54 -7.53
N ILE A 117 -0.44 -9.70 -6.73
CA ILE A 117 0.82 -9.07 -7.13
C ILE A 117 1.92 -10.13 -7.35
N ALA A 118 2.02 -11.12 -6.47
CA ALA A 118 3.01 -12.20 -6.61
C ALA A 118 2.76 -13.05 -7.87
N VAL A 119 1.49 -13.38 -8.16
CA VAL A 119 1.12 -14.10 -9.39
C VAL A 119 1.43 -13.27 -10.63
N ALA A 120 1.10 -11.97 -10.61
CA ALA A 120 1.42 -11.08 -11.73
C ALA A 120 2.95 -10.98 -11.97
N MET A 121 3.75 -10.90 -10.90
CA MET A 121 5.21 -10.92 -11.00
C MET A 121 5.72 -12.18 -11.70
N VAL A 122 5.24 -13.35 -11.29
CA VAL A 122 5.63 -14.63 -11.91
C VAL A 122 5.16 -14.71 -13.36
N SER A 123 3.97 -14.20 -13.67
CA SER A 123 3.46 -14.14 -15.04
C SER A 123 4.36 -13.29 -15.96
N TYR A 124 4.84 -12.12 -15.50
CA TYR A 124 5.80 -11.33 -16.26
C TYR A 124 7.16 -12.02 -16.39
N ALA A 125 7.64 -12.68 -15.34
CA ALA A 125 8.90 -13.42 -15.39
C ALA A 125 8.84 -14.63 -16.34
N GLY A 126 7.65 -15.22 -16.53
CA GLY A 126 7.42 -16.34 -17.45
C GLY A 126 7.72 -16.03 -18.91
N VAL A 127 7.71 -14.74 -19.30
CA VAL A 127 8.13 -14.30 -20.64
C VAL A 127 9.62 -14.61 -20.89
N PHE A 128 10.45 -14.55 -19.85
CA PHE A 128 11.89 -14.82 -19.93
C PHE A 128 12.25 -16.26 -19.55
N TRP A 129 11.50 -16.86 -18.62
CA TRP A 129 11.69 -18.24 -18.16
C TRP A 129 10.43 -19.08 -18.39
N PRO A 130 10.32 -19.80 -19.53
CA PRO A 130 9.13 -20.58 -19.88
C PRO A 130 8.74 -21.64 -18.85
N ALA A 131 9.71 -22.13 -18.05
CA ALA A 131 9.47 -23.07 -16.95
C ALA A 131 8.45 -22.56 -15.92
N LEU A 132 8.34 -21.23 -15.75
CA LEU A 132 7.34 -20.59 -14.88
C LEU A 132 5.93 -20.66 -15.47
N SER A 133 5.80 -20.74 -16.79
CA SER A 133 4.51 -20.88 -17.47
C SER A 133 4.09 -22.34 -17.63
N SER A 134 5.04 -23.27 -17.72
CA SER A 134 4.77 -24.68 -17.97
C SER A 134 4.55 -25.52 -16.70
N SER A 135 4.97 -25.04 -15.53
CA SER A 135 4.83 -25.77 -14.26
C SER A 135 4.19 -24.91 -13.17
N PRO A 136 2.89 -25.13 -12.86
CA PRO A 136 2.19 -24.39 -11.80
C PRO A 136 2.86 -24.50 -10.43
N GLY A 137 3.48 -25.65 -10.12
CA GLY A 137 4.20 -25.84 -8.86
C GLY A 137 5.44 -24.96 -8.74
N VAL A 138 6.22 -24.82 -9.82
CA VAL A 138 7.38 -23.93 -9.86
C VAL A 138 6.95 -22.47 -9.78
N ALA A 139 5.90 -22.10 -10.51
CA ALA A 139 5.31 -20.76 -10.45
C ALA A 139 4.89 -20.38 -9.02
N ALA A 140 4.18 -21.28 -8.33
CA ALA A 140 3.75 -21.08 -6.95
C ALA A 140 4.94 -20.96 -5.98
N ALA A 141 5.98 -21.80 -6.13
CA ALA A 141 7.17 -21.74 -5.29
C ALA A 141 7.93 -20.42 -5.46
N VAL A 142 8.06 -19.92 -6.70
CA VAL A 142 8.71 -18.63 -6.98
C VAL A 142 7.89 -17.45 -6.45
N ALA A 143 6.56 -17.48 -6.62
CA ALA A 143 5.67 -16.47 -6.05
C ALA A 143 5.78 -16.43 -4.51
N ALA A 144 5.73 -17.59 -3.86
CA ALA A 144 5.87 -17.69 -2.40
C ALA A 144 7.25 -17.20 -1.94
N GLY A 145 8.31 -17.57 -2.65
CA GLY A 145 9.67 -17.11 -2.38
C GLY A 145 9.81 -15.58 -2.46
N ALA A 146 9.21 -14.97 -3.48
CA ALA A 146 9.20 -13.50 -3.63
C ALA A 146 8.46 -12.81 -2.48
N VAL A 147 7.29 -13.33 -2.07
CA VAL A 147 6.53 -12.80 -0.93
C VAL A 147 7.34 -12.89 0.37
N TRP A 148 7.98 -14.03 0.63
CA TRP A 148 8.81 -14.21 1.82
C TRP A 148 10.04 -13.31 1.82
N ALA A 149 10.72 -13.16 0.68
CA ALA A 149 11.86 -12.25 0.56
C ALA A 149 11.48 -10.80 0.91
N LEU A 150 10.36 -10.30 0.37
CA LEU A 150 9.86 -8.96 0.67
C LEU A 150 9.37 -8.85 2.12
N THR A 151 8.81 -9.92 2.68
CA THR A 151 8.40 -9.98 4.09
C THR A 151 9.61 -9.86 5.02
N ILE A 152 10.70 -10.56 4.73
CA ILE A 152 11.96 -10.48 5.49
C ILE A 152 12.49 -9.03 5.47
N VAL A 153 12.50 -8.39 4.30
CA VAL A 153 12.89 -6.96 4.18
C VAL A 153 12.01 -6.07 5.05
N ASN A 154 10.69 -6.32 5.08
CA ASN A 154 9.74 -5.55 5.90
C ASN A 154 9.97 -5.75 7.41
N VAL A 155 10.27 -6.98 7.84
CA VAL A 155 10.53 -7.32 9.25
C VAL A 155 11.89 -6.80 9.74
N MET A 156 12.89 -6.72 8.86
CA MET A 156 14.22 -6.15 9.17
C MET A 156 14.19 -4.65 9.50
N GLY A 157 13.11 -3.95 9.14
CA GLY A 157 12.81 -2.62 9.67
C GLY A 157 12.28 -1.62 8.64
N VAL A 158 11.47 -0.69 9.14
CA VAL A 158 10.73 0.30 8.34
C VAL A 158 11.61 1.20 7.46
N LYS A 159 12.87 1.46 7.87
CA LYS A 159 13.82 2.24 7.08
C LYS A 159 14.33 1.47 5.87
N LEU A 160 14.64 0.18 6.03
CA LEU A 160 15.10 -0.67 4.93
C LEU A 160 13.96 -0.89 3.93
N ALA A 161 12.77 -1.23 4.44
CA ALA A 161 11.56 -1.32 3.63
C ALA A 161 11.31 -0.03 2.81
N GLY A 162 11.41 1.13 3.46
CA GLY A 162 11.27 2.41 2.77
C GLY A 162 12.35 2.66 1.70
N ARG A 163 13.60 2.26 1.93
CA ARG A 163 14.68 2.37 0.92
C ARG A 163 14.43 1.47 -0.28
N VAL A 164 14.04 0.21 -0.04
CA VAL A 164 13.68 -0.74 -1.10
C VAL A 164 12.51 -0.21 -1.91
N GLN A 165 11.50 0.34 -1.25
CA GLN A 165 10.36 0.96 -1.91
C GLN A 165 10.75 2.14 -2.81
N VAL A 166 11.63 3.03 -2.33
CA VAL A 166 12.12 4.16 -3.15
C VAL A 166 12.84 3.63 -4.38
N ALA A 167 13.73 2.65 -4.21
CA ALA A 167 14.46 2.05 -5.31
C ALA A 167 13.52 1.39 -6.35
N THR A 168 12.54 0.60 -5.91
CA THR A 168 11.58 -0.03 -6.82
C THR A 168 10.67 0.98 -7.50
N THR A 169 10.30 2.07 -6.81
CA THR A 169 9.50 3.14 -7.41
C THR A 169 10.26 3.85 -8.52
N VAL A 170 11.52 4.22 -8.29
CA VAL A 170 12.37 4.84 -9.33
C VAL A 170 12.55 3.89 -10.50
N LEU A 171 12.84 2.61 -10.23
CA LEU A 171 13.00 1.58 -11.26
C LEU A 171 11.74 1.43 -12.13
N LYS A 172 10.55 1.51 -11.54
CA LYS A 172 9.26 1.44 -12.27
C LYS A 172 8.99 2.70 -13.10
N LEU A 173 9.44 3.88 -12.65
CA LEU A 173 9.19 5.15 -13.34
C LEU A 173 10.04 5.31 -14.61
N ILE A 174 11.26 4.78 -14.63
CA ILE A 174 12.15 4.85 -15.79
C ILE A 174 11.50 4.28 -17.07
N PRO A 175 11.03 3.02 -17.12
CA PRO A 175 10.41 2.47 -18.32
C PRO A 175 9.11 3.20 -18.67
N LEU A 176 8.36 3.68 -17.68
CA LEU A 176 7.13 4.45 -17.92
C LEU A 176 7.43 5.77 -18.66
N ILE A 177 8.47 6.50 -18.23
CA ILE A 177 8.91 7.74 -18.88
C ILE A 177 9.46 7.44 -20.28
N LEU A 178 10.23 6.36 -20.44
CA LEU A 178 10.74 5.93 -21.74
C LEU A 178 9.60 5.64 -22.72
N VAL A 179 8.61 4.84 -22.32
CA VAL A 179 7.43 4.56 -23.17
C VAL A 179 6.66 5.86 -23.47
N ALA A 180 6.47 6.73 -22.47
CA ALA A 180 5.74 7.98 -22.66
C ALA A 180 6.45 8.99 -23.58
N THR A 181 7.78 8.92 -23.72
CA THR A 181 8.56 9.88 -24.53
C THR A 181 8.99 9.31 -25.88
N LEU A 182 9.45 8.06 -25.91
CA LEU A 182 9.92 7.37 -27.12
C LEU A 182 8.82 6.60 -27.85
N GLY A 183 7.69 6.29 -27.20
CA GLY A 183 6.59 5.54 -27.82
C GLY A 183 5.84 6.30 -28.92
N TYR A 184 6.16 7.57 -29.16
CA TYR A 184 5.64 8.37 -30.27
C TYR A 184 6.51 8.32 -31.53
N ALA A 185 7.70 7.69 -31.45
CA ALA A 185 8.61 7.48 -32.58
C ALA A 185 8.39 6.10 -33.21
#